data_AF-A0A932T170-F1
#
_entry.id   AF-A0A932T170-F1
#
_cell.length_a   1.000
_cell.length_b   1.000
_cell.length_c   1.000
_cell.angle_alpha   90.00
_cell.angle_beta   90.00
_cell.angle_gamma   90.00
#
_symmetry.space_group_name_H-M   'P 1'
#
loop_
_entity.id
_entity.type
_entity.pdbx_description
1 polymer ?
#
loop_
_entity_poly.entity_id
_entity_poly.type
_entity_poly.pdbx_seq_one_letter_code
_entity_poly.pdbx_strand_id
1 'polypeptide(L)' 'VLSEKGEVALLDASPDRHIEQCRISAITGKTWNHPVVARGKLFVRNAEEAACFELTELEESKSDL' A
#
# COMPACT_ATOMS: atom_id res chain seq x y z
N VAL A 1 1.10 0.01 -4.76
CA VAL A 1 0.22 -0.22 -5.93
C VAL A 1 -1.11 -0.80 -5.46
N LEU A 2 -2.25 -0.37 -6.01
CA LEU A 2 -3.59 -0.91 -5.68
C LEU A 2 -4.06 -1.84 -6.81
N SER A 3 -4.56 -3.03 -6.47
CA SER A 3 -5.14 -3.98 -7.43
C SER A 3 -6.65 -3.79 -7.56
N GLU A 4 -7.23 -4.31 -8.65
CA GLU A 4 -8.69 -4.24 -8.85
C GLU A 4 -9.50 -5.02 -7.81
N LYS A 5 -8.85 -5.92 -7.07
CA LYS A 5 -9.46 -6.75 -6.02
C LYS A 5 -9.40 -6.09 -4.63
N GLY A 6 -8.92 -4.85 -4.54
CA GLY A 6 -8.82 -4.12 -3.27
C GLY A 6 -7.54 -4.44 -2.47
N GLU A 7 -6.54 -5.07 -3.09
CA GLU A 7 -5.26 -5.34 -2.43
C GLU A 7 -4.27 -4.20 -2.65
N VAL A 8 -3.53 -3.84 -1.61
CA VAL A 8 -2.42 -2.87 -1.68
C VAL A 8 -1.10 -3.62 -1.52
N ALA A 9 -0.20 -3.45 -2.49
CA ALA A 9 1.18 -3.91 -2.41
C ALA A 9 2.14 -2.74 -2.15
N LEU A 10 3.01 -2.90 -1.15
CA LEU A 10 4.15 -2.01 -0.87
C LEU A 10 5.39 -2.54 -1.58
N LEU A 11 6.11 -1.65 -2.25
CA LEU A 11 7.24 -2.02 -3.12
C LEU A 11 8.44 -1.12 -2.86
N ASP A 12 9.63 -1.65 -3.12
CA ASP A 12 10.82 -0.81 -3.20
C ASP A 12 10.75 0.10 -4.42
N ALA A 13 11.16 1.35 -4.23
CA ALA A 13 11.27 2.34 -5.30
C ALA A 13 12.57 2.16 -6.11
N SER A 14 12.79 0.97 -6.66
CA SER A 14 13.96 0.65 -7.51
C SER A 14 13.54 0.50 -8.98
N PRO A 15 14.29 1.08 -9.93
CA PRO A 15 14.05 0.87 -11.36
C PRO A 15 14.56 -0.50 -11.85
N ASP A 16 15.43 -1.18 -11.11
CA ASP A 16 16.14 -2.38 -11.58
C ASP A 16 15.28 -3.64 -11.49
N ARG A 17 14.45 -3.74 -10.45
CA ARG A 17 13.63 -4.92 -10.17
C ARG A 17 12.37 -4.56 -9.41
N HIS A 18 11.31 -5.33 -9.66
CA HIS A 18 10.06 -5.26 -8.93
C HIS A 18 10.18 -6.06 -7.62
N ILE A 19 10.31 -5.37 -6.49
CA ILE A 19 10.46 -5.98 -5.15
C ILE A 19 9.23 -5.64 -4.33
N GLU A 20 8.41 -6.63 -4.04
CA GLU A 20 7.24 -6.50 -3.16
C GLU A 20 7.67 -6.78 -1.71
N GLN A 21 7.46 -5.81 -0.82
CA GLN A 21 7.77 -5.92 0.60
C GLN A 21 6.62 -6.58 1.36
N CYS A 22 5.39 -6.16 1.05
CA CYS A 22 4.19 -6.75 1.61
C CYS A 22 2.96 -6.48 0.74
N ARG A 23 1.90 -7.24 0.99
CA ARG A 23 0.58 -7.06 0.40
C ARG A 23 -0.49 -7.25 1.45
N ILE A 24 -1.45 -6.33 1.45
CA ILE A 24 -2.59 -6.34 2.36
C ILE A 24 -3.90 -6.30 1.59
N SER A 25 -4.94 -6.92 2.12
CA SER A 25 -6.32 -6.75 1.66
C SER A 25 -6.85 -5.45 2.28
N ALA A 26 -6.84 -4.35 1.52
CA ALA A 26 -7.09 -3.02 2.05
C ALA A 26 -8.58 -2.67 2.11
N ILE A 27 -9.35 -3.11 1.10
CA ILE A 27 -10.81 -2.99 1.02
C ILE A 27 -11.37 -4.23 0.30
N THR A 28 -12.64 -4.53 0.52
CA THR A 28 -13.36 -5.62 -0.13
C THR A 28 -14.04 -5.14 -1.41
N GLY A 29 -14.14 -6.01 -2.40
CA GLY A 29 -14.84 -5.71 -3.65
C GLY A 29 -13.95 -5.02 -4.69
N LYS A 30 -14.58 -4.63 -5.82
CA LYS A 30 -13.84 -4.09 -6.95
C LYS A 30 -13.47 -2.64 -6.75
N THR A 31 -12.24 -2.27 -7.08
CA THR A 31 -11.81 -0.87 -7.12
C THR A 31 -11.11 -0.54 -8.43
N TRP A 32 -11.50 0.59 -9.02
CA TRP A 32 -10.82 1.21 -10.16
C TRP A 32 -10.38 2.63 -9.84
N ASN A 33 -10.35 2.98 -8.56
CA ASN A 33 -9.93 4.29 -8.11
C ASN A 33 -8.41 4.32 -7.92
N HIS A 34 -7.78 5.45 -8.23
CA HIS A 34 -6.37 5.59 -7.91
C HIS A 34 -6.20 5.72 -6.38
N PRO A 35 -5.23 5.01 -5.77
CA PRO A 35 -4.86 5.29 -4.39
C PRO A 35 -4.26 6.71 -4.29
N VAL A 36 -4.37 7.35 -3.13
CA VAL A 36 -3.72 8.63 -2.86
C VAL A 36 -2.83 8.50 -1.64
N VAL A 37 -1.59 8.98 -1.76
CA VAL A 37 -0.72 9.20 -0.61
C VAL A 37 -0.68 10.69 -0.34
N ALA A 38 -1.08 11.10 0.86
CA ALA A 38 -1.00 12.48 1.29
C ALA A 38 -0.78 12.55 2.80
N ARG A 39 0.15 13.42 3.24
CA ARG A 39 0.41 13.69 4.66
C ARG A 39 0.67 12.42 5.48
N GLY A 40 1.50 11.52 4.96
CA GLY A 40 1.85 10.26 5.63
C GLY A 40 0.71 9.24 5.70
N LYS A 41 -0.34 9.39 4.89
CA LYS A 41 -1.49 8.47 4.87
C LYS A 41 -1.77 7.96 3.47
N LEU A 42 -2.18 6.70 3.39
CA LEU A 42 -2.69 6.06 2.18
C LEU A 42 -4.22 6.01 2.24
N PHE A 43 -4.87 6.60 1.25
CA PHE A 43 -6.30 6.59 1.07
C PHE A 43 -6.67 5.66 -0.09
N VAL A 44 -7.61 4.74 0.17
CA VAL A 44 -8.18 3.83 -0.81
C VAL A 44 -9.70 3.84 -0.69
N ARG A 45 -10.39 3.63 -1.81
CA ARG A 45 -11.85 3.52 -1.82
C ARG A 45 -12.36 2.68 -2.98
N ASN A 46 -13.63 2.32 -2.90
CA ASN A 46 -14.43 1.88 -4.03
C ASN A 46 -15.82 2.58 -3.99
N ALA A 47 -16.86 1.92 -4.51
CA ALA A 47 -18.23 2.42 -4.49
C ALA A 47 -18.96 2.16 -3.16
N GLU A 48 -18.45 1.27 -2.30
CA GLU A 48 -19.12 0.78 -1.10
C GLU A 48 -18.42 1.27 0.19
N GLU A 49 -17.08 1.39 0.16
CA GLU A 49 -16.28 1.73 1.32
C GLU A 49 -15.04 2.58 0.98
N ALA A 50 -14.44 3.14 2.04
CA ALA A 50 -13.17 3.83 2.01
C ALA A 50 -12.35 3.47 3.25
N ALA A 51 -11.04 3.32 3.07
CA ALA A 51 -10.09 3.06 4.14
C ALA A 51 -8.92 4.04 4.09
N CYS A 52 -8.36 4.31 5.27
CA CYS A 52 -7.22 5.18 5.45
C CYS A 52 -6.17 4.44 6.30
N PHE A 53 -4.97 4.29 5.77
CA PHE A 53 -3.84 3.67 6.47
C PHE A 53 -2.83 4.75 6.81
N GLU A 54 -2.31 4.71 8.03
CA GLU A 54 -1.14 5.49 8.41
C GLU A 54 0.12 4.80 7.87
N LEU A 55 0.98 5.56 7.19
CA LEU A 55 2.26 5.08 6.72
C LEU A 55 3.31 5.49 7.75
N THR A 56 3.79 4.51 8.49
CA THR A 56 4.91 4.68 9.42
C THR A 56 6.22 4.41 8.70
N GLU A 57 7.31 4.95 9.24
CA GLU A 57 8.64 4.52 8.82
C GLU A 57 8.83 3.05 9.22
N LEU A 58 9.47 2.28 8.35
CA LEU A 58 9.93 0.95 8.72
C LEU A 58 11.11 1.16 9.66
N GLU A 59 11.04 0.66 10.90
CA GLU A 59 12.26 0.52 11.68
C GLU A 59 13.15 -0.47 10.95
N GLU A 60 14.31 0.01 10.48
CA GLU A 60 15.38 -0.87 10.07
C GLU A 60 15.75 -1.71 11.30
N SER A 61 15.39 -2.99 11.27
CA SER A 61 16.00 -3.98 12.17
C SER A 61 17.49 -3.89 11.89
N LYS A 62 18.22 -3.21 12.79
CA LYS A 62 19.69 -3.26 12.82
C LYS A 62 20.05 -4.73 12.79
N SER A 63 20.66 -5.16 11.70
CA SER A 63 21.33 -6.43 11.64
C SER A 63 22.37 -6.42 12.76
N ASP A 64 22.11 -7.18 13.81
CA ASP A 64 23.07 -7.40 14.90
C ASP A 64 24.36 -7.97 14.28
N LEU A 65 25.41 -7.14 14.30
CA LEU A 65 26.81 -7.49 14.03
C LEU A 65 27.63 -7.08 15.25
#